data_AF-A0A385SR10-F1
#
_entry.id   AF-A0A385SR10-F1
#
_cell.length_a   1.000
_cell.length_b   1.000
_cell.length_c   1.000
_cell.angle_alpha   90.00
_cell.angle_beta   90.00
_cell.angle_gamma   90.00
#
_symmetry.space_group_name_H-M   'P 1'
#
loop_
_entity.id
_entity.type
_entity.pdbx_description
1 polymer ?
#
loop_
_entity_poly.entity_id
_entity_poly.type
_entity_poly.pdbx_seq_one_letter_code
_entity_poly.pdbx_strand_id
1 'polypeptide(L)'
;MPKKIDYTATAQRIFAQFPFLTFLSIQINFWIIANVLLGTIMHLQTRSVGETFHLTGLGRLTPVLMVCVTIGILNGVCLGSADYYFDRKMARKQSLGRLLLLKTVISVSVLLLFFALLRFVLFDWVRSPQLASGLSPKSWEYIFYILAIYYFFMTLLINFINQVNKKYGPGVLVPLLLGKYSIPKEEERIFMFMDLKSSTSIAEKLGHIKYSEFIRDSFMDINRELLPYRAEVYQYVGDEIVVTWRVPDGLRDFCCIRFFFASEKHFLDRAEYYTTNYGFLPHFKAGLHMGKVTVVEIGDIKRDIAYHGDTLNTTARIQSVCNEYNKKFLISEYLLEKIDVNHHLKTEALGMIQLRGKTSSIGIASLDYERI
;
A
#
# COMPACT_ATOMS: atom_id res chain seq x y z
N MET A 1 3.31 25.45 -17.94
CA MET A 1 3.07 25.28 -16.49
C MET A 1 3.98 24.15 -15.99
N PRO A 2 4.74 24.33 -14.89
CA PRO A 2 5.53 23.25 -14.34
C PRO A 2 4.61 22.10 -13.92
N LYS A 3 4.92 20.87 -14.35
CA LYS A 3 4.21 19.66 -13.90
C LYS A 3 4.28 19.63 -12.38
N LYS A 4 3.17 19.92 -11.70
CA LYS A 4 3.06 19.76 -10.24
C LYS A 4 3.35 18.29 -9.96
N ILE A 5 4.44 18.00 -9.27
CA ILE A 5 4.81 16.62 -8.93
C ILE A 5 3.69 16.06 -8.05
N ASP A 6 2.95 15.09 -8.56
CA ASP A 6 1.94 14.41 -7.77
C ASP A 6 2.65 13.39 -6.87
N TYR A 7 2.72 13.73 -5.59
CA TYR A 7 3.35 12.93 -4.54
C TYR A 7 2.81 11.50 -4.52
N THR A 8 1.50 11.30 -4.64
CA THR A 8 0.87 9.98 -4.51
C THR A 8 1.31 9.05 -5.64
N ALA A 9 1.26 9.51 -6.90
CA ALA A 9 1.73 8.70 -8.03
C ALA A 9 3.22 8.38 -7.91
N THR A 10 4.01 9.38 -7.50
CA THR A 10 5.46 9.19 -7.36
C THR A 10 5.77 8.15 -6.28
N ALA A 11 5.10 8.25 -5.13
CA ALA A 11 5.24 7.30 -4.02
C ALA A 11 4.80 5.88 -4.43
N GLN A 12 3.65 5.74 -5.10
CA GLN A 12 3.15 4.44 -5.58
C GLN A 12 4.09 3.82 -6.62
N ARG A 13 4.59 4.62 -7.57
CA ARG A 13 5.52 4.15 -8.60
C ARG A 13 6.82 3.63 -8.00
N ILE A 14 7.41 4.38 -7.08
CA ILE A 14 8.66 3.98 -6.41
C ILE A 14 8.41 2.73 -5.55
N PHE A 15 7.27 2.67 -4.85
CA PHE A 15 6.88 1.51 -4.06
C PHE A 15 6.68 0.24 -4.93
N ALA A 16 6.08 0.37 -6.11
CA ALA A 16 5.89 -0.75 -7.03
C ALA A 16 7.22 -1.28 -7.60
N GLN A 17 8.17 -0.38 -7.89
CA GLN A 17 9.48 -0.78 -8.42
C GLN A 17 10.40 -1.36 -7.34
N PHE A 18 10.40 -0.76 -6.15
CA PHE A 18 11.30 -1.12 -5.06
C PHE A 18 10.54 -1.21 -3.72
N PRO A 19 9.68 -2.22 -3.53
CA PRO A 19 8.79 -2.28 -2.36
C PRO A 19 9.56 -2.36 -1.05
N PHE A 20 10.63 -3.18 -1.01
CA PHE A 20 11.49 -3.31 0.17
C PHE A 20 12.23 -2.00 0.47
N LEU A 21 12.93 -1.41 -0.51
CA LEU A 21 13.71 -0.19 -0.30
C LEU A 21 12.83 1.00 0.08
N THR A 22 11.63 1.11 -0.52
CA THR A 22 10.69 2.18 -0.20
C THR A 22 10.20 2.04 1.24
N PHE A 23 9.82 0.83 1.65
CA PHE A 23 9.40 0.56 3.02
C PHE A 23 10.55 0.84 4.01
N LEU A 24 11.75 0.36 3.71
CA LEU A 24 12.94 0.56 4.54
C LEU A 24 13.28 2.05 4.67
N SER A 25 13.18 2.82 3.58
CA SER A 25 13.40 4.26 3.59
C SER A 25 12.40 4.99 4.51
N ILE A 26 11.12 4.61 4.47
CA ILE A 26 10.11 5.16 5.38
C ILE A 26 10.47 4.86 6.85
N GLN A 27 10.90 3.62 7.14
CA GLN A 27 11.30 3.21 8.49
C GLN A 27 12.53 3.99 8.97
N ILE A 28 13.56 4.12 8.14
CA ILE A 28 14.77 4.91 8.45
C ILE A 28 14.40 6.36 8.75
N ASN A 29 13.61 7.01 7.89
CA ASN A 29 13.21 8.40 8.11
C ASN A 29 12.42 8.58 9.41
N PHE A 30 11.47 7.68 9.70
CA PHE A 30 10.73 7.71 10.95
C PHE A 30 11.65 7.59 12.17
N TRP A 31 12.55 6.62 12.18
CA TRP A 31 13.45 6.39 13.32
C TRP A 31 14.51 7.48 13.49
N ILE A 32 14.94 8.14 12.41
CA ILE A 32 15.77 9.35 12.49
C ILE A 32 14.98 10.48 13.19
N ILE A 33 13.77 10.78 12.72
CA ILE A 33 12.93 11.84 13.32
C ILE A 33 12.67 11.55 14.80
N ALA A 34 12.31 10.31 15.12
CA ALA A 34 12.09 9.88 16.49
C ALA A 34 13.36 10.02 17.35
N ASN A 35 14.53 9.61 16.87
CA ASN A 35 15.76 9.73 17.66
C ASN A 35 16.24 11.17 17.83
N VAL A 36 16.09 12.00 16.80
CA VAL A 36 16.40 13.43 16.86
C VAL A 36 15.49 14.13 17.87
N LEU A 37 14.20 13.80 17.90
CA LEU A 37 13.26 14.31 18.89
C LEU A 37 13.70 13.95 20.32
N LEU A 38 13.98 12.67 20.57
CA LEU A 38 14.44 12.21 21.89
C LEU A 38 15.74 12.88 22.31
N GLY A 39 16.73 12.90 21.43
CA GLY A 39 18.04 13.51 21.70
C GLY A 39 17.94 15.01 21.99
N THR A 40 17.04 15.71 21.30
CA THR A 40 16.77 17.13 21.54
C THR A 40 16.13 17.33 22.91
N ILE A 41 15.11 16.52 23.28
CA ILE A 41 14.47 16.58 24.59
C ILE A 41 15.50 16.33 25.70
N MET A 42 16.30 15.28 25.58
CA MET A 42 17.35 14.95 26.55
C MET A 42 18.39 16.07 26.65
N HIS A 43 18.82 16.63 25.52
CA HIS A 43 19.77 17.74 25.50
C HIS A 43 19.24 19.00 26.20
N LEU A 44 17.99 19.37 25.92
CA LEU A 44 17.34 20.53 26.57
C LEU A 44 17.16 20.29 28.07
N GLN A 45 16.80 19.08 28.48
CA GLN A 45 16.69 18.72 29.90
C GLN A 45 18.06 18.79 30.60
N THR A 46 19.11 18.27 29.98
CA THR A 46 20.48 18.37 30.52
C THR A 46 20.93 19.83 30.62
N ARG A 47 20.58 20.68 29.64
CA ARG A 47 20.85 22.13 29.69
C ARG A 47 20.08 22.81 30.82
N SER A 48 18.78 22.53 30.96
CA SER A 48 17.95 23.09 32.02
C SER A 48 18.48 22.74 33.40
N VAL A 49 18.82 21.48 33.65
CA VAL A 49 19.42 21.04 34.92
C VAL A 49 20.80 21.67 35.12
N GLY A 50 21.61 21.73 34.07
CA GLY A 50 22.95 22.28 34.12
C GLY A 50 22.97 23.77 34.48
N GLU A 51 22.06 24.57 33.95
CA GLU A 51 21.90 25.98 34.35
C GLU A 51 21.50 26.12 35.82
N THR A 52 20.56 25.30 36.30
CA THR A 52 20.10 25.32 37.70
C THR A 52 21.20 25.01 38.71
N PHE A 53 22.12 24.10 38.37
CA PHE A 53 23.23 23.70 39.24
C PHE A 53 24.57 24.33 38.87
N HIS A 54 24.57 25.34 37.99
CA HIS A 54 25.78 26.03 37.50
C HIS A 54 26.88 25.09 36.97
N LEU A 55 26.47 24.01 36.29
CA LEU A 55 27.39 23.04 35.69
C LEU A 55 28.02 23.63 34.43
N THR A 56 29.36 23.70 34.40
CA THR A 56 30.12 24.12 33.23
C THR A 56 30.48 22.93 32.33
N GLY A 57 30.70 23.18 31.03
CA GLY A 57 31.14 22.12 30.10
C GLY A 57 30.03 21.21 29.55
N LEU A 58 28.77 21.64 29.56
CA LEU A 58 27.67 20.88 28.94
C LEU A 58 27.92 20.73 27.43
N GLY A 59 27.79 19.49 26.95
CA GLY A 59 28.05 19.12 25.55
C GLY A 59 27.28 19.99 24.54
N ARG A 60 27.81 20.07 23.32
CA ARG A 60 27.14 20.75 22.19
C ARG A 60 26.00 19.86 21.65
N LEU A 61 25.00 20.47 21.01
CA LEU A 61 23.90 19.73 20.38
C LEU A 61 24.36 18.90 19.17
N THR A 62 25.35 19.37 18.42
CA THR A 62 25.75 18.74 17.15
C THR A 62 26.19 17.28 17.29
N PRO A 63 27.08 16.88 18.23
CA PRO A 63 27.45 15.48 18.42
C PRO A 63 26.26 14.61 18.83
N VAL A 64 25.33 15.15 19.64
CA VAL A 64 24.11 14.44 20.02
C VAL A 64 23.27 14.12 18.79
N LEU A 65 23.06 15.10 17.91
CA LEU A 65 22.32 14.89 16.67
C LEU A 65 22.97 13.85 15.75
N MET A 66 24.31 13.84 15.63
CA MET A 66 25.01 12.83 14.82
C MET A 66 24.78 11.41 15.37
N VAL A 67 24.84 11.24 16.70
CA VAL A 67 24.55 9.96 17.36
C VAL A 67 23.09 9.56 17.12
N CYS A 68 22.15 10.50 17.29
CA CYS A 68 20.72 10.25 17.06
C CYS A 68 20.41 9.82 15.62
N VAL A 69 21.01 10.48 14.62
CA VAL A 69 20.85 10.10 13.20
C VAL A 69 21.43 8.70 12.96
N THR A 70 22.61 8.41 13.52
CA THR A 70 23.27 7.09 13.36
C THR A 70 22.44 5.98 13.97
N ILE A 71 21.97 6.15 15.21
CA ILE A 71 21.08 5.20 15.90
C ILE A 71 19.75 5.07 15.15
N GLY A 72 19.19 6.18 14.64
CA GLY A 72 17.97 6.18 13.85
C GLY A 72 18.08 5.35 12.57
N ILE A 73 19.20 5.46 11.84
CA ILE A 73 19.48 4.63 10.66
C ILE A 73 19.59 3.16 11.05
N LEU A 74 20.37 2.83 12.08
CA LEU A 74 20.56 1.45 12.54
C LEU A 74 19.22 0.81 12.95
N ASN A 75 18.42 1.51 13.76
CA ASN A 75 17.11 1.03 14.19
C ASN A 75 16.16 0.89 13.01
N GLY A 76 16.14 1.86 12.09
CA GLY A 76 15.30 1.80 10.89
C GLY A 76 15.63 0.63 9.98
N VAL A 77 16.92 0.31 9.81
CA VAL A 77 17.35 -0.86 9.04
C VAL A 77 16.97 -2.15 9.74
N CYS A 78 17.29 -2.30 11.02
CA CYS A 78 17.02 -3.52 11.78
C CYS A 78 15.52 -3.80 11.94
N LEU A 79 14.78 -2.85 12.49
CA LEU A 79 13.34 -3.00 12.77
C LEU A 79 12.53 -3.00 11.47
N GLY A 80 12.90 -2.15 10.49
CA GLY A 80 12.21 -2.10 9.21
C GLY A 80 12.40 -3.39 8.39
N SER A 81 13.59 -3.97 8.39
CA SER A 81 13.81 -5.27 7.74
C SER A 81 13.01 -6.38 8.43
N ALA A 82 13.05 -6.43 9.77
CA ALA A 82 12.27 -7.41 10.52
C ALA A 82 10.77 -7.30 10.19
N ASP A 83 10.20 -6.10 10.26
CA ASP A 83 8.77 -5.86 10.03
C ASP A 83 8.33 -6.30 8.62
N TYR A 84 9.13 -5.96 7.60
CA TYR A 84 8.86 -6.33 6.21
C TYR A 84 8.79 -7.86 6.00
N TYR A 85 9.73 -8.61 6.58
CA TYR A 85 9.75 -10.07 6.44
C TYR A 85 8.67 -10.76 7.28
N PHE A 86 8.35 -10.24 8.47
CA PHE A 86 7.26 -10.77 9.30
C PHE A 86 5.91 -10.64 8.61
N ASP A 87 5.64 -9.50 7.96
CA ASP A 87 4.38 -9.28 7.26
C ASP A 87 4.18 -10.24 6.10
N ARG A 88 5.24 -10.57 5.36
CA ARG A 88 5.15 -11.48 4.20
C ARG A 88 4.83 -12.91 4.61
N LYS A 89 5.32 -13.36 5.79
CA LYS A 89 5.14 -14.75 6.26
C LYS A 89 3.86 -14.96 7.09
N MET A 90 3.45 -13.99 7.92
CA MET A 90 2.45 -14.24 8.97
C MET A 90 1.03 -13.69 8.65
N ALA A 91 0.89 -12.83 7.64
CA ALA A 91 -0.35 -12.07 7.41
C ALA A 91 -1.58 -12.89 6.99
N ARG A 92 -1.46 -14.19 6.69
CA ARG A 92 -2.55 -14.95 6.08
C ARG A 92 -3.61 -15.50 7.06
N LYS A 93 -3.39 -15.50 8.38
CA LYS A 93 -4.32 -16.18 9.33
C LYS A 93 -4.51 -15.55 10.73
N GLN A 94 -3.99 -14.35 11.00
CA GLN A 94 -4.06 -13.76 12.36
C GLN A 94 -4.93 -12.50 12.44
N SER A 95 -5.58 -12.29 13.58
CA SER A 95 -6.32 -11.06 13.84
C SER A 95 -5.38 -9.86 13.94
N LEU A 96 -5.84 -8.68 13.50
CA LEU A 96 -5.03 -7.46 13.42
C LEU A 96 -4.40 -7.07 14.77
N GLY A 97 -5.14 -7.22 15.87
CA GLY A 97 -4.63 -6.94 17.21
C GLY A 97 -3.51 -7.88 17.65
N ARG A 98 -3.62 -9.19 17.37
CA ARG A 98 -2.56 -10.17 17.70
C ARG A 98 -1.30 -9.91 16.89
N LEU A 99 -1.44 -9.59 15.60
CA LEU A 99 -0.31 -9.26 14.74
C LEU A 99 0.44 -8.02 15.26
N LEU A 100 -0.29 -6.96 15.63
CA LEU A 100 0.27 -5.73 16.18
C LEU A 100 1.01 -5.97 17.50
N LEU A 101 0.41 -6.74 18.42
CA LEU A 101 1.04 -7.07 19.69
C LEU A 101 2.32 -7.87 19.49
N LEU A 102 2.28 -8.92 18.67
CA LEU A 102 3.44 -9.77 18.42
C LEU A 102 4.60 -8.97 17.81
N LYS A 103 4.31 -8.14 16.80
CA LYS A 103 5.32 -7.24 16.21
C LYS A 103 5.92 -6.31 17.25
N THR A 104 5.09 -5.73 18.11
CA THR A 104 5.56 -4.81 19.16
C THR A 104 6.45 -5.53 20.16
N VAL A 105 6.05 -6.73 20.61
CA VAL A 105 6.85 -7.54 21.55
C VAL A 105 8.20 -7.92 20.95
N ILE A 106 8.24 -8.35 19.68
CA ILE A 106 9.49 -8.72 18.99
C ILE A 106 10.40 -7.48 18.87
N SER A 107 9.86 -6.37 18.37
CA SER A 107 10.63 -5.13 18.18
C SER A 107 11.19 -4.59 19.50
N VAL A 108 10.37 -4.60 20.57
CA VAL A 108 10.82 -4.21 21.91
C VAL A 108 11.88 -5.17 22.45
N SER A 109 11.73 -6.49 22.23
CA SER A 109 12.73 -7.47 22.69
C SER A 109 14.07 -7.27 21.99
N VAL A 110 14.07 -7.07 20.67
CA VAL A 110 15.29 -6.77 19.88
C VAL A 110 15.95 -5.49 20.40
N LEU A 111 15.16 -4.47 20.69
CA LEU A 111 15.64 -3.20 21.19
C LEU A 111 16.22 -3.31 22.61
N LEU A 112 15.58 -4.05 23.51
CA LEU A 112 16.09 -4.31 24.86
C LEU A 112 17.41 -5.07 24.81
N LEU A 113 17.52 -6.08 23.93
CA LEU A 113 18.78 -6.81 23.69
C LEU A 113 19.87 -5.87 23.15
N PHE A 114 19.53 -4.98 22.22
CA PHE A 114 20.46 -3.99 21.70
C PHE A 114 20.96 -3.03 22.80
N PHE A 115 20.08 -2.55 23.67
CA PHE A 115 20.47 -1.70 24.80
C PHE A 115 21.29 -2.45 25.85
N ALA A 116 20.96 -3.71 26.14
CA ALA A 116 21.75 -4.55 27.03
C ALA A 116 23.15 -4.81 26.46
N LEU A 117 23.26 -5.06 25.15
CA LEU A 117 24.54 -5.21 24.46
C LEU A 117 25.36 -3.92 24.49
N LEU A 118 24.73 -2.77 24.18
CA LEU A 118 25.38 -1.47 24.27
C LEU A 118 25.90 -1.20 25.68
N ARG A 119 25.13 -1.53 26.72
CA ARG A 119 25.60 -1.45 28.11
C ARG A 119 26.83 -2.34 28.31
N PHE A 120 26.76 -3.62 27.97
CA PHE A 120 27.89 -4.54 28.18
C PHE A 120 29.16 -4.08 27.44
N VAL A 121 29.03 -3.68 26.17
CA VAL A 121 30.17 -3.26 25.34
C VAL A 121 30.70 -1.88 25.74
N LEU A 122 29.87 -0.90 26.06
CA LEU A 122 30.33 0.46 26.38
C LEU A 122 30.67 0.64 27.87
N PHE A 123 30.02 -0.08 28.78
CA PHE A 123 30.18 0.10 30.22
C PHE A 123 31.18 -0.89 30.82
N ASP A 124 31.10 -2.16 30.46
CA ASP A 124 31.92 -3.20 31.09
C ASP A 124 33.27 -3.40 30.37
N TRP A 125 33.32 -3.22 29.05
CA TRP A 125 34.55 -3.40 28.26
C TRP A 125 35.44 -2.15 28.16
N VAL A 126 34.87 -0.93 28.14
CA VAL A 126 35.63 0.35 28.01
C VAL A 126 36.16 0.86 29.36
N ARG A 127 35.99 0.12 30.46
CA ARG A 127 36.51 0.48 31.79
C ARG A 127 38.04 0.41 31.83
N SER A 128 38.68 1.40 31.22
CA SER A 128 40.05 1.80 31.53
C SER A 128 40.01 2.54 32.88
N PRO A 129 40.94 2.26 33.81
CA PRO A 129 40.97 2.88 35.15
C PRO A 129 41.03 4.42 35.12
N GLN A 130 41.52 5.03 34.03
CA GLN A 130 41.63 6.49 33.92
C GLN A 130 40.34 7.21 33.52
N LEU A 131 39.31 6.51 33.00
CA LEU A 131 38.05 7.10 32.51
C LEU A 131 36.86 6.83 33.46
N ALA A 132 37.13 6.76 34.76
CA ALA A 132 36.16 6.36 35.78
C ALA A 132 35.18 7.48 36.21
N SER A 133 35.03 8.55 35.43
CA SER A 133 33.99 9.58 35.60
C SER A 133 32.69 9.23 34.87
N GLY A 134 32.29 7.95 34.91
CA GLY A 134 31.11 7.44 34.23
C GLY A 134 29.80 7.77 34.96
N LEU A 135 28.69 7.65 34.24
CA LEU A 135 27.33 7.72 34.80
C LEU A 135 27.17 6.74 35.98
N SER A 136 26.54 7.19 37.06
CA SER A 136 26.23 6.31 38.20
C SER A 136 25.32 5.14 37.78
N PRO A 137 25.35 3.98 38.46
CA PRO A 137 24.45 2.86 38.15
C PRO A 137 22.97 3.25 38.14
N LYS A 138 22.54 4.13 39.06
CA LYS A 138 21.17 4.65 39.10
C LYS A 138 20.84 5.56 37.90
N SER A 139 21.79 6.40 37.48
CA SER A 139 21.61 7.24 36.28
C SER A 139 21.39 6.38 35.03
N TRP A 140 22.10 5.26 34.91
CA TRP A 140 21.91 4.30 33.83
C TRP A 140 20.54 3.62 33.88
N GLU A 141 20.07 3.26 35.06
CA GLU A 141 18.75 2.67 35.26
C GLU A 141 17.65 3.62 34.77
N TYR A 142 17.73 4.91 35.12
CA TYR A 142 16.79 5.92 34.63
C TYR A 142 16.89 6.13 33.11
N ILE A 143 18.10 6.20 32.55
CA ILE A 143 18.30 6.30 31.10
C ILE A 143 17.68 5.09 30.40
N PHE A 144 17.88 3.88 30.93
CA PHE A 144 17.28 2.67 30.40
C PHE A 144 15.75 2.74 30.43
N TYR A 145 15.13 3.16 31.54
CA TYR A 145 13.67 3.28 31.60
C TYR A 145 13.13 4.34 30.64
N ILE A 146 13.79 5.49 30.52
CA ILE A 146 13.42 6.54 29.54
C ILE A 146 13.45 5.95 28.13
N LEU A 147 14.52 5.26 27.75
CA LEU A 147 14.67 4.65 26.45
C LEU A 147 13.63 3.54 26.23
N ALA A 148 13.45 2.62 27.18
CA ALA A 148 12.51 1.52 27.07
C ALA A 148 11.06 2.02 26.86
N ILE A 149 10.63 2.99 27.67
CA ILE A 149 9.28 3.60 27.55
C ILE A 149 9.15 4.32 26.21
N TYR A 150 10.12 5.15 25.85
CA TYR A 150 10.10 5.92 24.61
C TYR A 150 9.99 5.01 23.37
N TYR A 151 10.86 4.02 23.28
CA TYR A 151 10.91 3.12 22.14
C TYR A 151 9.71 2.17 22.08
N PHE A 152 9.13 1.77 23.22
CA PHE A 152 7.88 1.03 23.26
C PHE A 152 6.76 1.82 22.57
N PHE A 153 6.55 3.09 22.96
CA PHE A 153 5.50 3.92 22.38
C PHE A 153 5.78 4.30 20.91
N MET A 154 7.04 4.59 20.55
CA MET A 154 7.39 4.88 19.16
C MET A 154 7.23 3.66 18.24
N THR A 155 7.53 2.46 18.73
CA THR A 155 7.28 1.21 18.02
C THR A 155 5.78 0.98 17.80
N LEU A 156 4.96 1.23 18.83
CA LEU A 156 3.51 1.15 18.71
C LEU A 156 2.99 2.16 17.67
N LEU A 157 3.48 3.40 17.71
CA LEU A 157 3.11 4.45 16.77
C LEU A 157 3.46 4.12 15.32
N ILE A 158 4.68 3.65 15.05
CA ILE A 158 5.08 3.30 13.67
C ILE A 158 4.32 2.10 13.14
N ASN A 159 4.07 1.09 14.00
CA ASN A 159 3.25 -0.06 13.63
C ASN A 159 1.82 0.37 13.29
N PHE A 160 1.25 1.31 14.04
CA PHE A 160 -0.06 1.89 13.74
C PHE A 160 -0.06 2.63 12.39
N ILE A 161 0.91 3.51 12.16
CA ILE A 161 1.06 4.25 10.89
C ILE A 161 1.21 3.27 9.72
N ASN A 162 2.00 2.22 9.85
CA ASN A 162 2.18 1.19 8.83
C ASN A 162 0.86 0.49 8.49
N GLN A 163 0.06 0.11 9.50
CA GLN A 163 -1.24 -0.54 9.29
C GLN A 163 -2.25 0.40 8.61
N VAL A 164 -2.25 1.68 8.99
CA VAL A 164 -3.09 2.69 8.35
C VAL A 164 -2.67 2.90 6.89
N ASN A 165 -1.37 3.03 6.62
CA ASN A 165 -0.84 3.18 5.25
C ASN A 165 -1.14 1.94 4.40
N LYS A 166 -1.14 0.73 4.99
CA LYS A 166 -1.55 -0.51 4.31
C LYS A 166 -3.04 -0.54 3.98
N LYS A 167 -3.89 0.03 4.85
CA LYS A 167 -5.34 0.10 4.64
C LYS A 167 -5.72 1.05 3.50
N TYR A 168 -5.12 2.23 3.42
CA TYR A 168 -5.45 3.24 2.41
C TYR A 168 -4.60 3.13 1.13
N GLY A 169 -3.52 2.35 1.17
CA GLY A 169 -2.58 2.23 0.07
C GLY A 169 -1.41 3.22 0.15
N PRO A 170 -0.27 2.88 -0.47
CA PRO A 170 0.95 3.68 -0.40
C PRO A 170 0.73 5.08 -0.98
N GLY A 171 1.21 6.11 -0.28
CA GLY A 171 1.18 7.50 -0.77
C GLY A 171 -0.16 8.23 -0.61
N VAL A 172 -1.19 7.59 -0.01
CA VAL A 172 -2.50 8.19 0.23
C VAL A 172 -2.59 8.90 1.59
N LEU A 173 -1.94 8.34 2.62
CA LEU A 173 -2.05 8.83 4.00
C LEU A 173 -1.65 10.31 4.19
N VAL A 174 -0.51 10.72 3.63
CA VAL A 174 -0.03 12.12 3.77
C VAL A 174 -0.99 13.12 3.09
N PRO A 175 -1.39 12.93 1.82
CA PRO A 175 -2.42 13.77 1.20
C PRO A 175 -3.74 13.82 1.97
N LEU A 176 -4.15 12.68 2.56
CA LEU A 176 -5.37 12.61 3.37
C LEU A 176 -5.24 13.49 4.62
N LEU A 177 -4.13 13.38 5.36
CA LEU A 177 -3.87 14.22 6.54
C LEU A 177 -3.74 15.72 6.19
N LEU A 178 -3.29 16.04 4.97
CA LEU A 178 -3.23 17.40 4.44
C LEU A 178 -4.56 17.89 3.84
N GLY A 179 -5.63 17.09 3.89
CA GLY A 179 -6.96 17.47 3.40
C GLY A 179 -7.08 17.56 1.87
N LYS A 180 -6.23 16.87 1.10
CA LYS A 180 -6.22 16.95 -0.39
C LYS A 180 -7.59 16.61 -0.99
N TYR A 181 -8.36 15.72 -0.37
CA TYR A 181 -9.62 15.18 -0.89
C TYR A 181 -10.88 15.73 -0.18
N SER A 182 -10.71 16.67 0.75
CA SER A 182 -11.84 17.27 1.49
C SER A 182 -12.66 18.26 0.64
N ILE A 183 -12.18 18.62 -0.56
CA ILE A 183 -12.89 19.44 -1.56
C ILE A 183 -12.99 18.63 -2.86
N PRO A 184 -14.16 18.58 -3.51
CA PRO A 184 -14.32 17.89 -4.79
C PRO A 184 -13.31 18.36 -5.85
N LYS A 185 -12.66 17.41 -6.54
CA LYS A 185 -11.70 17.69 -7.61
C LYS A 185 -11.99 16.88 -8.85
N GLU A 186 -11.97 17.52 -10.01
CA GLU A 186 -12.05 16.82 -11.29
C GLU A 186 -10.71 16.18 -11.63
N GLU A 187 -10.72 14.88 -11.94
CA GLU A 187 -9.59 14.11 -12.43
C GLU A 187 -10.02 13.30 -13.66
N GLU A 188 -9.11 13.02 -14.58
CA GLU A 188 -9.32 12.03 -15.64
C GLU A 188 -8.76 10.68 -15.19
N ARG A 189 -9.58 9.63 -15.27
CA ARG A 189 -9.25 8.29 -14.77
C ARG A 189 -9.68 7.23 -15.77
N ILE A 190 -8.97 6.11 -15.77
CA ILE A 190 -9.37 4.86 -16.44
C ILE A 190 -10.01 3.98 -15.37
N PHE A 191 -11.14 3.35 -15.67
CA PHE A 191 -11.79 2.36 -14.81
C PHE A 191 -11.92 1.03 -15.55
N MET A 192 -11.73 -0.05 -14.81
CA MET A 192 -12.05 -1.41 -15.21
C MET A 192 -13.03 -1.99 -14.20
N PHE A 193 -14.14 -2.52 -14.70
CA PHE A 193 -15.06 -3.35 -13.92
C PHE A 193 -14.79 -4.79 -14.32
N MET A 194 -14.38 -5.63 -13.37
CA MET A 194 -14.17 -7.07 -13.59
C MET A 194 -15.15 -7.86 -12.75
N ASP A 195 -15.96 -8.70 -13.38
CA ASP A 195 -17.04 -9.45 -12.76
C ASP A 195 -16.90 -10.94 -13.07
N LEU A 196 -17.22 -11.79 -12.10
CA LEU A 196 -17.10 -13.24 -12.27
C LEU A 196 -18.20 -13.77 -13.20
N LYS A 197 -17.81 -14.53 -14.22
CA LYS A 197 -18.76 -15.19 -15.11
C LYS A 197 -19.48 -16.32 -14.39
N SER A 198 -20.81 -16.37 -14.55
CA SER A 198 -21.68 -17.43 -14.01
C SER A 198 -21.61 -17.58 -12.48
N SER A 199 -21.41 -16.46 -11.77
CA SER A 199 -21.23 -16.43 -10.32
C SER A 199 -22.38 -17.07 -9.54
N THR A 200 -23.63 -16.81 -9.93
CA THR A 200 -24.81 -17.43 -9.29
C THR A 200 -24.76 -18.96 -9.36
N SER A 201 -24.48 -19.52 -10.54
CA SER A 201 -24.39 -20.96 -10.74
C SER A 201 -23.21 -21.59 -9.98
N ILE A 202 -22.10 -20.86 -9.83
CA ILE A 202 -20.95 -21.31 -9.04
C ILE A 202 -21.31 -21.28 -7.54
N ALA A 203 -21.96 -20.22 -7.07
CA ALA A 203 -22.39 -20.07 -5.69
C ALA A 203 -23.38 -21.17 -5.26
N GLU A 204 -24.34 -21.51 -6.12
CA GLU A 204 -25.29 -22.62 -5.90
C GLU A 204 -24.58 -23.97 -5.74
N LYS A 205 -23.54 -24.23 -6.54
CA LYS A 205 -22.79 -25.50 -6.49
C LYS A 205 -21.81 -25.59 -5.32
N LEU A 206 -21.17 -24.48 -4.95
CA LEU A 206 -20.17 -24.44 -3.87
C LEU A 206 -20.78 -24.26 -2.48
N GLY A 207 -21.96 -23.63 -2.40
CA GLY A 207 -22.50 -23.11 -1.14
C GLY A 207 -21.74 -21.87 -0.65
N HIS A 208 -22.37 -21.10 0.25
CA HIS A 208 -21.92 -19.74 0.60
C HIS A 208 -20.49 -19.64 1.14
N ILE A 209 -20.05 -20.59 1.99
CA ILE A 209 -18.71 -20.53 2.60
C ILE A 209 -17.62 -20.77 1.56
N LYS A 210 -17.69 -21.88 0.81
CA LYS A 210 -16.70 -22.19 -0.22
C LYS A 210 -16.71 -21.17 -1.36
N TYR A 211 -17.88 -20.65 -1.71
CA TYR A 211 -17.98 -19.56 -2.68
C TYR A 211 -17.26 -18.28 -2.20
N SER A 212 -17.45 -17.91 -0.94
CA SER A 212 -16.74 -16.77 -0.34
C SER A 212 -15.22 -16.98 -0.33
N GLU A 213 -14.76 -18.19 -0.03
CA GLU A 213 -13.34 -18.55 -0.13
C GLU A 213 -12.81 -18.49 -1.57
N PHE A 214 -13.60 -18.97 -2.54
CA PHE A 214 -13.26 -18.91 -3.96
C PHE A 214 -13.11 -17.47 -4.46
N ILE A 215 -14.05 -16.58 -4.10
CA ILE A 215 -13.99 -15.15 -4.44
C ILE A 215 -12.78 -14.48 -3.76
N ARG A 216 -12.57 -14.73 -2.47
CA ARG A 216 -11.42 -14.19 -1.73
C ARG A 216 -10.11 -14.57 -2.39
N ASP A 217 -9.94 -15.84 -2.73
CA ASP A 217 -8.70 -16.35 -3.32
C ASP A 217 -8.50 -15.81 -4.75
N SER A 218 -9.59 -15.68 -5.52
CA SER A 218 -9.58 -15.06 -6.85
C SER A 218 -9.13 -13.59 -6.79
N PHE A 219 -9.72 -12.79 -5.90
CA PHE A 219 -9.31 -11.41 -5.68
C PHE A 219 -7.89 -11.30 -5.15
N MET A 220 -7.44 -12.22 -4.29
CA MET A 220 -6.05 -12.26 -3.84
C MET A 220 -5.06 -12.48 -4.98
N ASP A 221 -5.43 -13.25 -6.00
CA ASP A 221 -4.58 -13.47 -7.18
C ASP A 221 -4.60 -12.26 -8.12
N ILE A 222 -5.76 -11.64 -8.37
CA ILE A 222 -5.84 -10.34 -9.08
C ILE A 222 -4.98 -9.28 -8.39
N ASN A 223 -5.04 -9.23 -7.06
CA ASN A 223 -4.31 -8.25 -6.26
C ASN A 223 -2.78 -8.36 -6.41
N ARG A 224 -2.25 -9.52 -6.81
CA ARG A 224 -0.82 -9.69 -7.08
C ARG A 224 -0.37 -8.94 -8.33
N GLU A 225 -1.28 -8.77 -9.28
CA GLU A 225 -1.03 -8.06 -10.54
C GLU A 225 -1.21 -6.54 -10.41
N LEU A 226 -1.73 -6.03 -9.29
CA LEU A 226 -1.99 -4.59 -9.16
C LEU A 226 -0.73 -3.73 -9.28
N LEU A 227 0.30 -4.05 -8.48
CA LEU A 227 1.52 -3.25 -8.41
C LEU A 227 2.32 -3.26 -9.72
N PRO A 228 2.60 -4.42 -10.36
CA PRO A 228 3.31 -4.46 -11.64
C PRO A 228 2.64 -3.63 -12.74
N TYR A 229 1.30 -3.52 -12.69
CA TYR A 229 0.49 -2.82 -13.68
C TYR A 229 -0.06 -1.46 -13.20
N ARG A 230 0.44 -0.93 -12.08
CA ARG A 230 0.07 0.39 -11.51
C ARG A 230 -1.43 0.59 -11.33
N ALA A 231 -2.11 -0.50 -11.05
CA ALA A 231 -3.54 -0.54 -10.85
C ALA A 231 -3.89 -0.29 -9.38
N GLU A 232 -4.96 0.45 -9.13
CA GLU A 232 -5.50 0.71 -7.80
C GLU A 232 -6.86 0.03 -7.68
N VAL A 233 -7.11 -0.70 -6.59
CA VAL A 233 -8.48 -1.16 -6.30
C VAL A 233 -9.27 0.03 -5.78
N TYR A 234 -10.36 0.36 -6.47
CA TYR A 234 -11.34 1.32 -5.98
C TYR A 234 -12.25 0.65 -4.96
N GLN A 235 -12.91 -0.46 -5.34
CA GLN A 235 -13.83 -1.16 -4.46
C GLN A 235 -14.04 -2.63 -4.88
N TYR A 236 -14.51 -3.42 -3.93
CA TYR A 236 -15.06 -4.76 -4.15
C TYR A 236 -16.57 -4.70 -3.96
N VAL A 237 -17.34 -5.25 -4.90
CA VAL A 237 -18.81 -5.26 -4.87
C VAL A 237 -19.28 -6.68 -5.16
N GLY A 238 -19.51 -7.48 -4.11
CA GLY A 238 -19.86 -8.89 -4.28
C GLY A 238 -18.73 -9.68 -4.93
N ASP A 239 -18.96 -10.16 -6.14
CA ASP A 239 -18.04 -10.88 -7.03
C ASP A 239 -17.38 -9.98 -8.10
N GLU A 240 -17.66 -8.68 -8.05
CA GLU A 240 -17.03 -7.66 -8.89
C GLU A 240 -15.87 -6.97 -8.16
N ILE A 241 -14.79 -6.72 -8.90
CA ILE A 241 -13.68 -5.85 -8.50
C ILE A 241 -13.60 -4.66 -9.46
N VAL A 242 -13.59 -3.45 -8.90
CA VAL A 242 -13.42 -2.20 -9.65
C VAL A 242 -12.01 -1.70 -9.47
N VAL A 243 -11.31 -1.55 -10.58
CA VAL A 243 -9.91 -1.16 -10.64
C VAL A 243 -9.79 0.17 -11.38
N THR A 244 -8.88 1.04 -10.95
CA THR A 244 -8.66 2.35 -11.57
C THR A 244 -7.20 2.65 -11.80
N TRP A 245 -6.95 3.49 -12.80
CA TRP A 245 -5.66 4.09 -13.10
C TRP A 245 -5.81 5.58 -13.30
N ARG A 246 -4.74 6.30 -12.98
CA ARG A 246 -4.49 7.59 -13.62
C ARG A 246 -4.18 7.35 -15.09
N VAL A 247 -4.69 8.20 -15.97
CA VAL A 247 -4.54 8.04 -17.43
C VAL A 247 -3.08 7.79 -17.85
N PRO A 248 -2.07 8.57 -17.40
CA PRO A 248 -0.68 8.34 -17.82
C PRO A 248 -0.07 7.02 -17.36
N ASP A 249 -0.61 6.41 -16.29
CA ASP A 249 -0.12 5.15 -15.75
C ASP A 249 -0.79 3.95 -16.43
N GLY A 250 -2.10 4.03 -16.69
CA GLY A 250 -2.82 2.97 -17.40
C GLY A 250 -2.45 2.87 -18.87
N LEU A 251 -2.19 4.00 -19.54
CA LEU A 251 -1.79 4.01 -20.96
C LEU A 251 -0.33 3.59 -21.18
N ARG A 252 0.54 3.76 -20.18
CA ARG A 252 1.95 3.38 -20.34
C ARG A 252 2.07 1.87 -20.52
N ASP A 253 2.74 1.46 -21.60
CA ASP A 253 2.91 0.05 -21.97
C ASP A 253 1.59 -0.74 -21.95
N PHE A 254 0.46 -0.04 -22.16
CA PHE A 254 -0.91 -0.55 -22.08
C PHE A 254 -1.19 -1.32 -20.78
N CYS A 255 -0.67 -0.82 -19.66
CA CYS A 255 -0.82 -1.43 -18.34
C CYS A 255 -2.29 -1.77 -18.01
N CYS A 256 -3.24 -0.89 -18.34
CA CYS A 256 -4.66 -1.14 -18.07
C CYS A 256 -5.20 -2.36 -18.83
N ILE A 257 -4.77 -2.60 -20.07
CA ILE A 257 -5.17 -3.77 -20.87
C ILE A 257 -4.43 -5.02 -20.39
N ARG A 258 -3.10 -4.93 -20.25
CA ARG A 258 -2.26 -6.08 -19.88
C ARG A 258 -2.56 -6.61 -18.48
N PHE A 259 -3.03 -5.77 -17.57
CA PHE A 259 -3.46 -6.17 -16.22
C PHE A 259 -4.54 -7.26 -16.27
N PHE A 260 -5.55 -7.11 -17.15
CA PHE A 260 -6.62 -8.09 -17.29
C PHE A 260 -6.07 -9.45 -17.75
N PHE A 261 -5.26 -9.46 -18.81
CA PHE A 261 -4.68 -10.69 -19.34
C PHE A 261 -3.66 -11.33 -18.39
N ALA A 262 -2.91 -10.53 -17.63
CA ALA A 262 -2.01 -11.04 -16.58
C ALA A 262 -2.80 -11.74 -15.47
N SER A 263 -3.96 -11.19 -15.09
CA SER A 263 -4.86 -11.82 -14.13
C SER A 263 -5.41 -13.15 -14.66
N GLU A 264 -5.86 -13.20 -15.92
CA GLU A 264 -6.28 -14.47 -16.56
C GLU A 264 -5.14 -15.51 -16.59
N LYS A 265 -3.93 -15.08 -16.94
CA LYS A 265 -2.74 -15.95 -16.92
C LYS A 265 -2.47 -16.49 -15.51
N HIS A 266 -2.56 -15.67 -14.48
CA HIS A 266 -2.34 -16.09 -13.10
C HIS A 266 -3.32 -17.18 -12.65
N PHE A 267 -4.59 -17.07 -13.06
CA PHE A 267 -5.58 -18.12 -12.79
C PHE A 267 -5.22 -19.43 -13.49
N LEU A 268 -4.79 -19.37 -14.75
CA LEU A 268 -4.34 -20.55 -15.49
C LEU A 268 -3.11 -21.20 -14.87
N ASP A 269 -2.12 -20.40 -14.46
CA ASP A 269 -0.92 -20.87 -13.78
C ASP A 269 -1.25 -21.54 -12.42
N ARG A 270 -2.40 -21.19 -11.81
CA ARG A 270 -2.94 -21.80 -10.59
C ARG A 270 -4.14 -22.73 -10.83
N ALA A 271 -4.37 -23.20 -12.06
CA ALA A 271 -5.59 -23.94 -12.39
C ALA A 271 -5.78 -25.21 -11.56
N GLU A 272 -4.71 -25.95 -11.26
CA GLU A 272 -4.75 -27.13 -10.40
C GLU A 272 -5.29 -26.79 -9.01
N TYR A 273 -4.77 -25.74 -8.37
CA TYR A 273 -5.25 -25.28 -7.06
C TYR A 273 -6.76 -25.01 -7.07
N TYR A 274 -7.23 -24.27 -8.07
CA TYR A 274 -8.64 -23.89 -8.17
C TYR A 274 -9.54 -25.10 -8.43
N THR A 275 -9.09 -26.01 -9.28
CA THR A 275 -9.83 -27.23 -9.62
C THR A 275 -9.89 -28.20 -8.43
N THR A 276 -8.80 -28.38 -7.69
CA THR A 276 -8.78 -29.26 -6.50
C THR A 276 -9.61 -28.72 -5.34
N ASN A 277 -9.55 -27.42 -5.06
CA ASN A 277 -10.24 -26.84 -3.89
C ASN A 277 -11.71 -26.51 -4.16
N TYR A 278 -12.04 -26.12 -5.39
CA TYR A 278 -13.37 -25.60 -5.75
C TYR A 278 -14.02 -26.34 -6.93
N GLY A 279 -13.25 -27.03 -7.77
CA GLY A 279 -13.79 -27.63 -9.00
C GLY A 279 -14.10 -26.63 -10.11
N PHE A 280 -13.69 -25.37 -9.96
CA PHE A 280 -13.91 -24.29 -10.93
C PHE A 280 -12.66 -23.46 -11.10
N LEU A 281 -12.38 -23.04 -12.33
CA LEU A 281 -11.40 -22.01 -12.63
C LEU A 281 -12.10 -20.63 -12.65
N PRO A 282 -11.54 -19.58 -12.03
CA PRO A 282 -12.10 -18.24 -12.12
C PRO A 282 -12.06 -17.71 -13.56
N HIS A 283 -13.19 -17.18 -14.03
CA HIS A 283 -13.30 -16.54 -15.33
C HIS A 283 -13.97 -15.18 -15.16
N PHE A 284 -13.22 -14.12 -15.40
CA PHE A 284 -13.74 -12.75 -15.29
C PHE A 284 -14.07 -12.20 -16.68
N LYS A 285 -15.14 -11.41 -16.73
CA LYS A 285 -15.43 -10.49 -17.84
C LYS A 285 -15.11 -9.07 -17.39
N ALA A 286 -14.61 -8.26 -18.31
CA ALA A 286 -14.18 -6.90 -18.01
C ALA A 286 -14.73 -5.87 -19.00
N GLY A 287 -15.09 -4.71 -18.47
CA GLY A 287 -15.34 -3.49 -19.24
C GLY A 287 -14.32 -2.43 -18.87
N LEU A 288 -13.75 -1.75 -19.87
CA LEU A 288 -12.73 -0.72 -19.70
C LEU A 288 -13.14 0.58 -20.39
N HIS A 289 -13.08 1.67 -19.64
CA HIS A 289 -13.38 3.00 -20.17
C HIS A 289 -12.64 4.08 -19.38
N MET A 290 -12.55 5.26 -19.95
CA MET A 290 -11.84 6.40 -19.40
C MET A 290 -12.63 7.67 -19.63
N GLY A 291 -12.57 8.56 -18.65
CA GLY A 291 -13.23 9.85 -18.72
C GLY A 291 -13.00 10.65 -17.46
N LYS A 292 -13.68 11.80 -17.39
CA LYS A 292 -13.62 12.69 -16.24
C LYS A 292 -14.44 12.14 -15.09
N VAL A 293 -13.93 12.32 -13.88
CA VAL A 293 -14.59 11.98 -12.62
C VAL A 293 -14.30 13.05 -11.57
N THR A 294 -15.24 13.24 -10.66
CA THR A 294 -15.07 14.06 -9.47
C THR A 294 -14.66 13.16 -8.32
N VAL A 295 -13.48 13.42 -7.75
CA VAL A 295 -12.94 12.73 -6.57
C VAL A 295 -13.28 13.55 -5.33
N VAL A 296 -13.86 12.91 -4.32
CA VAL A 296 -14.24 13.55 -3.06
C VAL A 296 -14.19 12.55 -1.91
N GLU A 297 -13.76 13.00 -0.73
CA GLU A 297 -13.90 12.23 0.52
C GLU A 297 -15.36 12.30 1.01
N ILE A 298 -16.01 11.15 1.17
CA ILE A 298 -17.40 11.04 1.64
C ILE A 298 -17.50 10.29 2.96
N GLY A 299 -18.54 10.60 3.73
CA GLY A 299 -18.97 9.86 4.91
C GLY A 299 -18.46 10.42 6.23
N ASP A 300 -19.35 10.51 7.23
CA ASP A 300 -19.01 11.02 8.55
C ASP A 300 -18.56 9.91 9.53
N ILE A 301 -19.11 8.70 9.36
CA ILE A 301 -18.79 7.53 10.20
C ILE A 301 -17.66 6.70 9.60
N LYS A 302 -17.71 6.46 8.29
CA LYS A 302 -16.65 5.82 7.50
C LYS A 302 -16.27 6.76 6.37
N ARG A 303 -15.13 7.45 6.53
CA ARG A 303 -14.54 8.26 5.46
C ARG A 303 -13.94 7.37 4.40
N ASP A 304 -14.35 7.56 3.16
CA ASP A 304 -13.83 6.85 1.99
C ASP A 304 -13.66 7.82 0.81
N ILE A 305 -12.76 7.50 -0.12
CA ILE A 305 -12.61 8.29 -1.34
C ILE A 305 -13.65 7.79 -2.34
N ALA A 306 -14.54 8.66 -2.80
CA ALA A 306 -15.52 8.35 -3.83
C ALA A 306 -15.18 9.01 -5.15
N TYR A 307 -15.42 8.26 -6.23
CA TYR A 307 -15.41 8.78 -7.59
C TYR A 307 -16.85 8.90 -8.08
N HIS A 308 -17.23 10.13 -8.46
CA HIS A 308 -18.53 10.42 -9.05
C HIS A 308 -18.35 10.82 -10.51
N GLY A 309 -19.21 10.32 -11.38
CA GLY A 309 -19.18 10.70 -12.77
C GLY A 309 -19.78 9.63 -13.67
N ASP A 310 -20.13 10.07 -14.86
CA ASP A 310 -20.70 9.22 -15.90
C ASP A 310 -19.73 8.11 -16.36
N THR A 311 -18.42 8.33 -16.20
CA THR A 311 -17.35 7.39 -16.53
C THR A 311 -17.53 6.03 -15.82
N LEU A 312 -17.79 6.00 -14.50
CA LEU A 312 -17.96 4.73 -13.77
C LEU A 312 -19.19 3.97 -14.27
N ASN A 313 -20.32 4.66 -14.39
CA ASN A 313 -21.58 4.08 -14.86
C ASN A 313 -21.45 3.54 -16.29
N THR A 314 -20.74 4.26 -17.16
CA THR A 314 -20.47 3.82 -18.53
C THR A 314 -19.60 2.57 -18.53
N THR A 315 -18.55 2.54 -17.70
CA THR A 315 -17.65 1.38 -17.59
C THR A 315 -18.38 0.13 -17.12
N ALA A 316 -19.20 0.25 -16.06
CA ALA A 316 -20.02 -0.86 -15.56
C ALA A 316 -20.98 -1.39 -16.63
N ARG A 317 -21.58 -0.50 -17.43
CA ARG A 317 -22.49 -0.89 -18.51
C ARG A 317 -21.75 -1.56 -19.67
N ILE A 318 -20.54 -1.10 -20.02
CA ILE A 318 -19.68 -1.79 -21.00
C ILE A 318 -19.36 -3.22 -20.51
N GLN A 319 -19.02 -3.39 -19.24
CA GLN A 319 -18.80 -4.71 -18.65
C GLN A 319 -20.07 -5.58 -18.74
N SER A 320 -21.25 -5.00 -18.50
CA SER A 320 -22.50 -5.76 -18.47
C SER A 320 -22.87 -6.36 -19.83
N VAL A 321 -22.54 -5.68 -20.93
CA VAL A 321 -22.82 -6.15 -22.30
C VAL A 321 -21.82 -7.21 -22.79
N CYS A 322 -20.77 -7.53 -22.04
CA CYS A 322 -19.85 -8.64 -22.36
C CYS A 322 -20.60 -9.97 -22.61
N ASN A 323 -21.66 -10.24 -21.85
CA ASN A 323 -22.46 -11.46 -22.00
C ASN A 323 -23.28 -11.47 -23.29
N GLU A 324 -23.83 -10.32 -23.70
CA GLU A 324 -24.64 -10.17 -24.91
C GLU A 324 -23.81 -10.43 -26.17
N TYR A 325 -22.59 -9.91 -26.20
CA TYR A 325 -21.67 -10.08 -27.33
C TYR A 325 -20.78 -11.32 -27.21
N ASN A 326 -20.92 -12.11 -26.14
CA ASN A 326 -20.07 -13.26 -25.82
C ASN A 326 -18.57 -12.94 -25.88
N LYS A 327 -18.19 -11.76 -25.39
CA LYS A 327 -16.79 -11.29 -25.30
C LYS A 327 -16.38 -11.23 -23.84
N LYS A 328 -15.11 -11.54 -23.57
CA LYS A 328 -14.56 -11.44 -22.21
C LYS A 328 -14.18 -10.02 -21.85
N PHE A 329 -13.60 -9.29 -22.79
CA PHE A 329 -13.04 -7.97 -22.52
C PHE A 329 -13.50 -6.95 -23.55
N LEU A 330 -14.24 -5.95 -23.08
CA LEU A 330 -14.75 -4.86 -23.89
C LEU A 330 -14.11 -3.54 -23.47
N ILE A 331 -13.79 -2.71 -24.46
CA ILE A 331 -13.20 -1.39 -24.29
C ILE A 331 -14.00 -0.36 -25.09
N SER A 332 -14.17 0.84 -24.55
CA SER A 332 -14.70 1.95 -25.36
C SER A 332 -13.69 2.34 -26.45
N GLU A 333 -14.16 2.60 -27.66
CA GLU A 333 -13.32 3.10 -28.77
C GLU A 333 -12.58 4.39 -28.37
N TYR A 334 -13.23 5.28 -27.61
CA TYR A 334 -12.61 6.50 -27.05
C TYR A 334 -11.31 6.25 -26.29
N LEU A 335 -11.20 5.14 -25.56
CA LEU A 335 -9.98 4.77 -24.86
C LEU A 335 -9.01 4.04 -25.79
N LEU A 336 -9.53 3.18 -26.67
CA LEU A 336 -8.73 2.44 -27.64
C LEU A 336 -7.93 3.37 -28.56
N GLU A 337 -8.51 4.49 -28.98
CA GLU A 337 -7.84 5.53 -29.78
C GLU A 337 -6.64 6.19 -29.08
N LYS A 338 -6.60 6.16 -27.74
CA LYS A 338 -5.46 6.68 -26.96
C LYS A 338 -4.37 5.65 -26.70
N ILE A 339 -4.53 4.44 -27.23
CA ILE A 339 -3.64 3.30 -27.06
C ILE A 339 -3.01 3.00 -28.41
N ASP A 340 -1.68 3.08 -28.49
CA ASP A 340 -0.93 2.66 -29.67
C ASP A 340 -0.92 1.13 -29.74
N VAL A 341 -1.89 0.54 -30.44
CA VAL A 341 -2.08 -0.91 -30.46
C VAL A 341 -0.89 -1.58 -31.15
N ASN A 342 0.08 -2.05 -30.36
CA ASN A 342 1.17 -2.91 -30.85
C ASN A 342 0.62 -4.21 -31.47
N HIS A 343 1.43 -4.87 -32.30
CA HIS A 343 1.11 -6.10 -33.04
C HIS A 343 0.62 -7.32 -32.21
N HIS A 344 0.48 -7.24 -30.89
CA HIS A 344 0.10 -8.37 -30.02
C HIS A 344 -1.36 -8.34 -29.54
N LEU A 345 -2.12 -7.28 -29.85
CA LEU A 345 -3.51 -7.15 -29.46
C LEU A 345 -4.41 -7.29 -30.69
N LYS A 346 -5.32 -8.27 -30.64
CA LYS A 346 -6.41 -8.39 -31.61
C LYS A 346 -7.59 -7.55 -31.15
N THR A 347 -8.00 -6.62 -31.99
CA THR A 347 -9.14 -5.74 -31.76
C THR A 347 -10.25 -6.07 -32.74
N GLU A 348 -11.47 -6.24 -32.27
CA GLU A 348 -12.66 -6.38 -33.10
C GLU A 348 -13.67 -5.29 -32.73
N ALA A 349 -13.97 -4.40 -33.68
CA ALA A 349 -14.96 -3.35 -33.46
C ALA A 349 -16.37 -3.96 -33.44
N LEU A 350 -17.12 -3.72 -32.37
CA LEU A 350 -18.54 -4.09 -32.25
C LEU A 350 -19.46 -2.96 -32.70
N GLY A 351 -18.90 -1.77 -32.93
CA GLY A 351 -19.60 -0.58 -33.41
C GLY A 351 -20.26 0.23 -32.30
N MET A 352 -21.20 1.08 -32.69
CA MET A 352 -21.91 1.98 -31.78
C MET A 352 -23.02 1.24 -31.04
N ILE A 353 -22.88 1.11 -29.72
CA ILE A 353 -23.81 0.38 -28.85
C ILE A 353 -24.54 1.37 -27.95
N GLN A 354 -25.87 1.25 -27.90
CA GLN A 354 -26.72 2.01 -26.98
C GLN A 354 -26.71 1.33 -25.60
N LEU A 355 -25.89 1.81 -24.68
CA LEU A 355 -25.87 1.29 -23.32
C LEU A 355 -27.18 1.63 -22.58
N ARG A 356 -27.68 0.69 -21.77
CA ARG A 356 -28.91 0.87 -20.98
C ARG A 356 -28.87 2.18 -20.19
N GLY A 357 -29.88 3.03 -20.35
CA GLY A 357 -29.98 4.31 -19.64
C GLY A 357 -28.98 5.37 -20.08
N LYS A 358 -28.39 5.26 -21.27
CA LYS A 358 -27.71 6.36 -21.98
C LYS A 358 -28.58 6.82 -23.15
N THR A 359 -28.52 8.10 -23.47
CA THR A 359 -29.15 8.70 -24.65
C THR A 359 -28.27 8.62 -25.88
N SER A 360 -26.95 8.68 -25.72
CA SER A 360 -25.97 8.52 -26.80
C SER A 360 -25.39 7.11 -26.85
N SER A 361 -25.27 6.56 -28.05
CA SER A 361 -24.47 5.35 -28.31
C SER A 361 -22.98 5.62 -28.10
N ILE A 362 -22.24 4.59 -27.70
CA ILE A 362 -20.77 4.63 -27.55
C ILE A 362 -20.14 3.55 -28.42
N GLY A 363 -19.02 3.88 -29.08
CA GLY A 363 -18.24 2.89 -29.83
C GLY A 363 -17.57 1.91 -28.87
N ILE A 364 -17.71 0.61 -29.14
CA ILE A 364 -17.14 -0.46 -28.33
C ILE A 364 -16.37 -1.42 -29.23
N ALA A 365 -15.20 -1.85 -28.76
CA ALA A 365 -14.43 -2.93 -29.35
C ALA A 365 -14.18 -4.04 -28.33
N SER A 366 -13.99 -5.27 -28.80
CA SER A 366 -13.44 -6.36 -27.98
C SER A 366 -11.94 -6.47 -28.16
N LEU A 367 -11.27 -6.83 -27.07
CA LEU A 367 -9.83 -7.10 -27.05
C LEU A 367 -9.57 -8.56 -26.75
N ASP A 368 -8.73 -9.18 -27.58
CA ASP A 368 -8.17 -10.51 -27.35
C ASP A 368 -6.65 -10.45 -27.49
N TYR A 369 -5.96 -11.26 -26.68
CA TYR A 369 -4.51 -11.39 -26.78
C TYR A 369 -4.16 -12.41 -27.87
N GLU A 370 -3.27 -12.06 -28.78
CA GLU A 370 -2.81 -13.01 -29.79
C GLU A 370 -1.90 -14.04 -29.11
N ARG A 371 -2.35 -15.30 -29.04
CA ARG A 371 -1.52 -16.40 -28.52
C ARG A 371 -0.33 -16.57 -29.48
N ILE A 372 0.88 -16.34 -28.99
CA ILE A 372 2.12 -16.82 -29.61
C ILE A 372 2.22 -18.33 -29.38
#